data_AF-A0A1E3GZZ4-F1
#
_entry.id   AF-A0A1E3GZZ4-F1
#
_cell.length_a   1.000
_cell.length_b   1.000
_cell.length_c   1.000
_cell.angle_alpha   90.00
_cell.angle_beta   90.00
_cell.angle_gamma   90.00
#
_symmetry.space_group_name_H-M   'P 1'
#
loop_
_entity.id
_entity.type
_entity.pdbx_description
1 polymer ?
#
loop_
_entity_poly.entity_id
_entity_poly.type
_entity_poly.pdbx_seq_one_letter_code
_entity_poly.pdbx_strand_id
1 'polypeptide(L)'
;MLDDPAFAAVFAPGSRAEVPVAGTLPLASGRPAAIAGQIDRLAVTDAQVLIIDFKTNRPAPSVIPEAYLAQIAVYARLVAEIWPGRTVRAAILWTDAPRLDEVPAGDLAATAARLFGRADTP
;
A
#
# COMPACT_ATOMS: atom_id res chain seq x y z
N MET A 1 7.32 6.96 15.57
CA MET A 1 8.78 7.18 15.51
C MET A 1 9.24 6.63 14.17
N LEU A 2 9.91 7.43 13.33
CA LEU A 2 10.30 7.08 11.95
C LEU A 2 11.35 5.96 11.85
N ASP A 3 11.79 5.42 13.00
CA ASP A 3 12.86 4.43 13.11
C ASP A 3 12.35 2.98 13.18
N ASP A 4 11.14 2.69 12.68
CA ASP A 4 10.71 1.30 12.57
C ASP A 4 11.68 0.56 11.63
N PRO A 5 12.50 -0.39 12.14
CA PRO A 5 13.50 -1.08 11.32
C PRO A 5 12.87 -1.82 10.14
N ALA A 6 11.59 -2.18 10.27
CA ALA A 6 10.83 -2.90 9.28
C ALA A 6 10.53 -2.05 8.03
N PHE A 7 10.61 -0.71 8.14
CA PHE A 7 10.46 0.24 7.03
C PHE A 7 11.74 0.98 6.67
N ALA A 8 12.87 0.75 7.36
CA ALA A 8 14.13 1.44 7.07
C ALA A 8 14.57 1.35 5.60
N ALA A 9 14.25 0.23 4.92
CA ALA A 9 14.56 0.03 3.50
C ALA A 9 13.86 1.04 2.57
N VAL A 10 12.73 1.63 2.97
CA VAL A 10 12.08 2.69 2.17
C VAL A 10 12.83 4.01 2.25
N PHE A 11 13.71 4.21 3.22
CA PHE A 11 14.57 5.39 3.34
C PHE A 11 16.00 5.13 2.82
N ALA A 12 16.35 3.88 2.53
CA ALA A 12 17.65 3.48 2.04
C ALA A 12 17.89 3.85 0.56
N PRO A 13 19.15 4.02 0.14
CA PRO A 13 19.51 4.13 -1.28
C PRO A 13 18.99 2.92 -2.07
N GLY A 14 18.31 3.17 -3.19
CA GLY A 14 17.66 2.14 -4.00
C GLY A 14 16.15 2.05 -3.85
N SER A 15 15.56 2.70 -2.83
CA SER A 15 14.13 2.96 -2.80
C SER A 15 13.76 4.00 -3.87
N ARG A 16 12.58 3.83 -4.45
CA ARG A 16 12.06 4.66 -5.54
C ARG A 16 10.99 5.58 -4.99
N ALA A 17 11.11 6.87 -5.28
CA ALA A 17 10.06 7.84 -4.99
C ALA A 17 9.13 7.99 -6.20
N GLU A 18 7.88 8.39 -5.95
CA GLU A 18 6.92 8.79 -6.99
C GLU A 18 6.74 7.74 -8.09
N VAL A 19 6.49 6.49 -7.68
CA VAL A 19 6.40 5.35 -8.60
C VAL A 19 5.01 5.29 -9.21
N PRO A 20 4.85 5.50 -10.53
CA PRO A 20 3.57 5.30 -11.18
C PRO A 20 3.20 3.81 -11.19
N VAL A 21 1.95 3.51 -10.88
CA VAL A 21 1.38 2.17 -10.97
C VAL A 21 0.07 2.24 -11.72
N ALA A 22 -0.10 1.32 -12.66
CA ALA A 22 -1.34 1.21 -13.41
C ALA A 22 -1.62 -0.25 -13.76
N GLY A 23 -2.90 -0.59 -13.87
CA GLY A 23 -3.35 -1.92 -14.24
C GLY A 23 -4.86 -2.00 -14.29
N THR A 24 -5.36 -3.12 -14.81
CA THR A 24 -6.80 -3.40 -14.83
C THR A 24 -7.09 -4.41 -13.74
N LEU A 25 -7.79 -3.99 -12.69
CA LEU A 25 -8.15 -4.87 -11.58
C LEU A 25 -9.61 -5.33 -11.70
N PRO A 26 -9.92 -6.60 -11.42
CA PRO A 26 -11.30 -7.03 -11.24
C PRO A 26 -11.90 -6.32 -10.03
N LEU A 27 -13.15 -5.86 -10.13
CA LEU A 27 -13.88 -5.32 -8.99
C LEU A 27 -14.90 -6.33 -8.50
N ALA A 28 -15.23 -6.29 -7.22
CA ALA A 28 -16.31 -7.09 -6.63
C ALA A 28 -17.68 -6.83 -7.30
N SER A 29 -17.84 -5.68 -7.96
CA SER A 29 -19.02 -5.34 -8.77
C SER A 29 -19.14 -6.13 -10.08
N GLY A 30 -18.14 -6.95 -10.43
CA GLY A 30 -18.13 -7.84 -11.58
C GLY A 30 -17.57 -7.22 -12.87
N ARG A 31 -17.32 -5.90 -12.90
CA ARG A 31 -16.67 -5.24 -14.04
C ARG A 31 -15.24 -4.83 -13.69
N PRO A 32 -14.22 -5.26 -14.44
CA PRO A 32 -12.86 -4.80 -14.21
C PRO A 32 -12.76 -3.29 -14.47
N ALA A 33 -11.89 -2.63 -13.72
CA ALA A 33 -11.62 -1.21 -13.85
C ALA A 33 -10.14 -0.98 -14.13
N ALA A 34 -9.86 -0.08 -15.07
CA ALA A 34 -8.52 0.47 -15.25
C ALA A 34 -8.24 1.42 -14.10
N ILE A 35 -7.16 1.17 -13.38
CA ILE A 35 -6.73 1.97 -12.25
C ILE A 35 -5.32 2.47 -12.52
N ALA A 36 -5.11 3.75 -12.28
CA ALA A 36 -3.80 4.39 -12.29
C ALA A 36 -3.62 5.16 -10.99
N GLY A 37 -2.40 5.15 -10.48
CA GLY A 37 -2.03 5.88 -9.28
C GLY A 37 -0.53 6.06 -9.20
N GLN A 38 -0.10 6.70 -8.12
CA GLN A 38 1.30 6.99 -7.86
C GLN A 38 1.58 6.65 -6.41
N ILE A 39 2.61 5.82 -6.20
CA ILE A 39 3.09 5.45 -4.88
C ILE A 39 4.20 6.43 -4.49
N ASP A 40 4.06 7.11 -3.35
CA ASP A 40 5.03 8.11 -2.92
C ASP A 40 6.41 7.51 -2.67
N ARG A 41 6.48 6.33 -2.03
CA ARG A 41 7.72 5.58 -1.85
C ARG A 41 7.51 4.07 -1.99
N LEU A 42 8.39 3.44 -2.75
CA LEU A 42 8.44 2.00 -2.93
C LEU A 42 9.86 1.49 -2.69
N ALA A 43 10.01 0.47 -1.84
CA ALA A 43 11.22 -0.32 -1.76
C ALA A 43 10.91 -1.77 -2.08
N VAL A 44 11.77 -2.39 -2.88
CA VAL A 44 11.68 -3.80 -3.22
C VAL A 44 12.94 -4.47 -2.72
N THR A 45 12.76 -5.53 -1.95
CA THR A 45 13.81 -6.40 -1.45
C THR A 45 13.62 -7.80 -2.02
N ASP A 46 14.49 -8.73 -1.69
CA ASP A 46 14.33 -10.12 -2.13
C ASP A 46 13.09 -10.80 -1.52
N ALA A 47 12.67 -10.39 -0.31
CA ALA A 47 11.56 -11.00 0.41
C ALA A 47 10.25 -10.20 0.35
N GLN A 48 10.32 -8.87 0.27
CA GLN A 48 9.16 -8.00 0.47
C GLN A 48 9.16 -6.77 -0.44
N VAL A 49 7.96 -6.25 -0.69
CA VAL A 49 7.69 -4.95 -1.29
C VAL A 49 7.10 -4.05 -0.20
N LEU A 50 7.73 -2.90 0.04
CA LEU A 50 7.33 -1.93 1.04
C LEU A 50 6.80 -0.66 0.36
N ILE A 51 5.59 -0.26 0.74
CA ILE A 51 4.92 0.95 0.25
C ILE A 51 4.82 1.97 1.39
N ILE A 52 5.21 3.22 1.15
CA ILE A 52 4.82 4.36 1.99
C ILE A 52 3.96 5.31 1.18
N ASP A 53 2.88 5.77 1.80
CA ASP A 53 2.04 6.87 1.32
C ASP A 53 2.08 8.02 2.34
N PHE A 54 2.29 9.24 1.86
CA PHE A 54 2.49 10.42 2.68
C PHE A 54 1.17 11.19 2.79
N LYS A 55 0.74 11.46 4.02
CA LYS A 55 -0.50 12.18 4.29
C LYS A 55 -0.26 13.44 5.11
N THR A 56 -0.81 14.55 4.62
CA THR A 56 -0.66 15.90 5.19
C THR A 56 -1.88 16.35 6.01
N ASN A 57 -2.77 15.43 6.37
CA ASN A 57 -3.97 15.73 7.15
C ASN A 57 -3.62 16.43 8.48
N ARG A 58 -4.39 17.47 8.82
CA ARG A 58 -4.24 18.24 10.06
C ARG A 58 -5.59 18.36 10.78
N PRO A 59 -5.76 17.79 11.99
CA PRO A 59 -4.82 16.90 12.66
C PRO A 59 -4.71 15.54 11.95
N ALA A 60 -3.58 14.86 12.11
CA ALA A 60 -3.48 13.46 11.72
C ALA A 60 -4.52 12.61 12.50
N PRO A 61 -5.37 11.81 11.83
CA PRO A 61 -6.40 11.02 12.50
C PRO A 61 -5.76 9.98 13.41
N SER A 62 -6.44 9.56 14.49
CA SER A 62 -5.91 8.52 15.40
C SER A 62 -5.94 7.10 14.82
N VAL A 63 -6.78 6.89 13.81
CA VAL A 63 -6.96 5.62 13.08
C VAL A 63 -6.86 5.87 11.59
N ILE A 64 -6.37 4.87 10.85
CA ILE A 64 -6.27 4.97 9.39
C ILE A 64 -7.70 4.99 8.79
N PRO A 65 -8.08 6.05 8.04
CA PRO A 65 -9.38 6.10 7.37
C PRO A 65 -9.53 5.01 6.29
N GLU A 66 -10.75 4.48 6.14
CA GLU A 66 -11.10 3.45 5.16
C GLU A 66 -10.68 3.81 3.72
N ALA A 67 -10.79 5.09 3.35
CA ALA A 67 -10.38 5.57 2.03
C ALA A 67 -8.87 5.35 1.76
N TYR A 68 -8.03 5.49 2.78
CA TYR A 68 -6.60 5.24 2.65
C TYR A 68 -6.30 3.74 2.66
N LEU A 69 -7.03 2.94 3.44
CA LEU A 69 -6.95 1.48 3.34
C LEU A 69 -7.30 1.00 1.91
N ALA A 70 -8.35 1.56 1.31
CA ALA A 70 -8.76 1.21 -0.05
C ALA A 70 -7.70 1.57 -1.09
N GLN A 71 -7.12 2.78 -1.00
CA GLN A 71 -6.02 3.22 -1.85
C GLN A 71 -4.80 2.29 -1.72
N ILE A 72 -4.38 1.99 -0.50
CA ILE A 72 -3.26 1.10 -0.24
C ILE A 72 -3.54 -0.33 -0.72
N ALA A 73 -4.76 -0.84 -0.58
CA ALA A 73 -5.16 -2.15 -1.09
C ALA A 73 -5.03 -2.24 -2.63
N VAL A 74 -5.40 -1.17 -3.34
CA VAL A 74 -5.19 -1.05 -4.79
C VAL A 74 -3.70 -1.10 -5.13
N TYR A 75 -2.88 -0.28 -4.47
CA TYR A 75 -1.43 -0.26 -4.72
C TYR A 75 -0.80 -1.61 -4.42
N ALA A 76 -1.13 -2.21 -3.28
CA ALA A 76 -0.66 -3.52 -2.88
C ALA A 76 -1.02 -4.60 -3.92
N ARG A 77 -2.25 -4.57 -4.43
CA ARG A 77 -2.71 -5.52 -5.44
C ARG A 77 -1.96 -5.37 -6.76
N LEU A 78 -1.73 -4.13 -7.22
CA LEU A 78 -0.99 -3.84 -8.45
C LEU A 78 0.48 -4.25 -8.34
N VAL A 79 1.16 -3.92 -7.25
CA VAL A 79 2.58 -4.28 -7.09
C VAL A 79 2.78 -5.78 -6.89
N ALA A 80 1.81 -6.48 -6.29
CA ALA A 80 1.87 -7.93 -6.14
C ALA A 80 1.85 -8.67 -7.49
N GLU A 81 1.23 -8.10 -8.54
CA GLU A 81 1.28 -8.66 -9.90
C GLU A 81 2.67 -8.49 -10.53
N ILE A 82 3.35 -7.39 -10.21
CA ILE A 82 4.69 -7.07 -10.73
C ILE A 82 5.76 -7.93 -10.03
N TRP A 83 5.62 -8.16 -8.73
CA TRP A 83 6.57 -8.93 -7.92
C TRP A 83 5.93 -10.15 -7.26
N PRO A 84 5.60 -11.19 -8.04
CA PRO A 84 5.02 -12.41 -7.51
C PRO A 84 5.96 -13.06 -6.48
N GLY A 85 5.38 -13.63 -5.42
CA GLY A 85 6.10 -14.34 -4.36
C GLY A 85 6.74 -13.46 -3.29
N ARG A 86 6.59 -12.13 -3.35
CA ARG A 86 7.04 -11.21 -2.29
C ARG A 86 5.89 -10.79 -1.40
N THR A 87 6.14 -10.69 -0.10
CA THR A 87 5.15 -10.13 0.84
C THR A 87 5.04 -8.62 0.63
N VAL A 88 3.82 -8.12 0.44
CA VAL A 88 3.58 -6.68 0.35
C VAL A 88 3.22 -6.14 1.73
N ARG A 89 3.93 -5.10 2.17
CA ARG A 89 3.63 -4.34 3.38
C ARG A 89 3.50 -2.86 3.05
N ALA A 90 2.69 -2.16 3.81
CA ALA A 90 2.42 -0.76 3.56
C ALA A 90 2.28 0.03 4.86
N ALA A 91 2.67 1.30 4.85
CA ALA A 91 2.46 2.21 5.95
C ALA A 91 2.08 3.61 5.44
N ILE A 92 1.41 4.37 6.31
CA ILE A 92 1.09 5.77 6.06
C ILE A 92 2.02 6.63 6.92
N LEU A 93 2.74 7.54 6.28
CA LEU A 93 3.53 8.56 6.97
C LEU A 93 2.72 9.84 7.09
N TRP A 94 2.34 10.19 8.32
CA TRP A 94 1.71 11.46 8.63
C TRP A 94 2.79 12.53 8.78
N THR A 95 2.66 13.65 8.05
CA THR A 95 3.65 14.73 8.11
C THR A 95 3.31 15.79 9.17
N ASP A 96 2.06 15.84 9.62
CA ASP A 96 1.59 16.75 10.68
C ASP A 96 2.06 16.32 12.09
N ALA A 97 2.13 15.01 12.31
CA ALA A 97 2.79 14.41 13.45
C ALA A 97 3.72 13.33 12.87
N PRO A 98 5.05 13.34 13.09
CA PRO A 98 6.03 12.43 12.48
C PRO A 98 5.80 10.97 12.92
N ARG A 99 4.70 10.41 12.44
CA ARG A 99 4.07 9.17 12.85
C ARG A 99 3.94 8.31 11.61
N LEU A 100 4.41 7.09 11.73
CA LEU A 100 4.31 6.07 10.72
C LEU A 100 3.33 5.03 11.25
N ASP A 101 2.20 4.86 10.58
CA ASP A 101 1.21 3.84 10.93
C ASP A 101 1.30 2.73 9.89
N GLU A 102 1.82 1.56 10.27
CA GLU A 102 1.75 0.37 9.43
C GLU A 102 0.29 -0.05 9.24
N VAL A 103 -0.08 -0.36 8.00
CA VAL A 103 -1.39 -0.94 7.68
C VAL A 103 -1.33 -2.42 8.05
N PRO A 104 -2.11 -2.88 9.05
CA PRO A 104 -2.10 -4.29 9.43
C PRO A 104 -2.45 -5.19 8.24
N ALA A 105 -1.74 -6.29 8.07
CA ALA A 105 -1.96 -7.22 6.96
C ALA A 105 -3.41 -7.74 6.91
N GLY A 106 -4.06 -7.90 8.07
CA GLY A 106 -5.47 -8.28 8.18
C GLY A 106 -6.42 -7.22 7.61
N ASP A 107 -6.18 -5.94 7.91
CA ASP A 107 -6.98 -4.83 7.37
C ASP A 107 -6.79 -4.70 5.86
N LEU A 108 -5.55 -4.81 5.40
CA LEU A 108 -5.22 -4.78 3.98
C LEU A 108 -5.92 -5.92 3.22
N ALA A 109 -5.85 -7.14 3.75
CA ALA A 109 -6.50 -8.31 3.14
C ALA A 109 -8.03 -8.17 3.17
N ALA A 110 -8.61 -7.69 4.27
CA ALA A 110 -10.04 -7.48 4.38
C ALA A 110 -10.54 -6.41 3.39
N THR A 111 -9.83 -5.30 3.26
CA THR A 111 -10.18 -4.24 2.29
C THR A 111 -10.01 -4.72 0.86
N ALA A 112 -8.94 -5.45 0.54
CA ALA A 112 -8.75 -6.03 -0.79
C ALA A 112 -9.90 -7.00 -1.15
N ALA A 113 -10.33 -7.85 -0.23
CA ALA A 113 -11.46 -8.75 -0.44
C ALA A 113 -12.78 -8.02 -0.70
N ARG A 114 -13.01 -6.87 -0.04
CA ARG A 114 -14.19 -6.03 -0.30
C ARG A 114 -14.14 -5.37 -1.69
N LEU A 115 -12.96 -4.89 -2.11
CA LEU A 115 -12.79 -4.15 -3.36
C LEU A 115 -12.81 -5.05 -4.59
N PHE A 116 -12.10 -6.18 -4.53
CA PHE A 116 -11.81 -7.03 -5.69
C PHE A 116 -12.57 -8.36 -5.65
N GLY A 117 -13.30 -8.64 -4.57
CA GLY A 117 -13.88 -9.95 -4.29
C GLY A 117 -12.87 -10.89 -3.64
N ARG A 118 -13.32 -12.05 -3.18
CA ARG A 118 -12.39 -13.12 -2.80
C ARG A 118 -11.65 -13.55 -4.05
N ALA A 119 -10.32 -13.56 -4.00
CA ALA A 119 -9.54 -14.23 -5.03
C ALA A 119 -9.93 -15.71 -4.98
N ASP A 120 -10.58 -16.20 -6.03
CA ASP A 120 -10.71 -17.63 -6.24
C ASP A 120 -9.28 -18.18 -6.28
N THR A 121 -8.90 -18.89 -5.22
CA THR A 121 -7.70 -19.70 -5.24
C THR A 121 -8.04 -20.89 -6.12
N PRO A 122 -7.30 -21.13 -7.23
CA PRO A 122 -7.54 -22.30 -8.06
C PRO A 122 -7.34 -23.60 -7.28
#